data_AF-A0A3P7L4D2-F1
#
_entry.id   AF-A0A3P7L4D2-F1
#
_cell.length_a   1.000
_cell.length_b   1.000
_cell.length_c   1.000
_cell.angle_alpha   90.00
_cell.angle_beta   90.00
_cell.angle_gamma   90.00
#
_symmetry.space_group_name_H-M   'P 1'
#
loop_
_entity.id
_entity.type
_entity.pdbx_description
1 polymer ?
#
loop_
_entity_poly.entity_id
_entity_poly.type
_entity_poly.pdbx_seq_one_letter_code
_entity_poly.pdbx_strand_id
1 'polypeptide(L)'
;MPNDDSLVTDQCSVSYMTPWATVSHPNPKHSVALLEESARICRLSHPNVSRIVAVSHLSFAVLRPAVAVSHPNPKHSVALLEESARICRLSHPNVSRIVAVSHLSFAVLRPAVAVEWPAGGTLAEYFQHQIRDQEERERPTILLKDMLEILLQVSAALKHFHEVLGDVAHGAVTTQNVQLTTKDLRRCVVKLSCLYPPTTSRLPPEIVCSTERNPKYRQEGDIWMFGILCWESMTLGAEPHYQRTTEEIQRMFGILCWESMTLGAEPHYQRTTEEIQR
;
A
#
# COMPACT_ATOMS: atom_id res chain seq x y z
N MET A 1 43.45 23.09 -5.07
CA MET A 1 42.62 22.55 -6.16
C MET A 1 41.94 21.32 -5.60
N PRO A 2 40.68 21.39 -5.18
CA PRO A 2 40.02 20.27 -4.53
C PRO A 2 39.60 19.21 -5.54
N ASN A 3 39.66 17.96 -5.09
CA ASN A 3 39.36 16.73 -5.81
C ASN A 3 37.89 16.66 -6.26
N ASP A 4 37.72 16.09 -7.45
CA ASP A 4 36.47 15.79 -8.12
C ASP A 4 35.99 14.38 -7.67
N ASP A 5 35.37 14.30 -6.49
CA ASP A 5 34.62 13.12 -6.03
C ASP A 5 33.12 13.36 -6.25
N SER A 6 32.68 13.31 -7.51
CA SER A 6 31.27 13.18 -7.84
C SER A 6 30.85 11.71 -7.77
N LEU A 7 30.60 11.23 -6.55
CA LEU A 7 29.90 9.97 -6.30
C LEU A 7 28.47 10.07 -6.85
N VAL A 8 28.26 9.44 -8.00
CA VAL A 8 26.95 9.17 -8.60
C VAL A 8 26.12 8.35 -7.60
N THR A 9 25.21 9.01 -6.90
CA THR A 9 24.20 8.37 -6.04
C THR A 9 23.08 7.81 -6.94
N ASP A 10 23.25 6.57 -7.42
CA ASP A 10 22.29 5.90 -8.29
C ASP A 10 21.02 5.43 -7.52
N GLN A 11 19.93 6.18 -7.74
CA GLN A 11 18.54 5.77 -8.02
C GLN A 11 17.92 4.52 -7.34
N CYS A 12 18.18 4.26 -6.05
CA CYS A 12 17.29 3.46 -5.22
C CYS A 12 16.23 4.35 -4.55
N SER A 13 14.94 4.12 -4.80
CA SER A 13 13.89 4.72 -3.98
C SER A 13 13.74 3.88 -2.71
N VAL A 14 14.16 4.45 -1.57
CA VAL A 14 13.95 3.85 -0.25
C VAL A 14 12.93 4.70 0.48
N SER A 15 11.73 4.15 0.69
CA SER A 15 10.68 4.81 1.46
C SER A 15 10.67 4.28 2.89
N TYR A 16 10.93 5.18 3.85
CA TYR A 16 10.85 4.92 5.29
C TYR A 16 9.59 5.58 5.84
N MET A 17 8.43 4.93 5.69
CA MET A 17 7.16 5.50 6.16
C MET A 17 6.36 4.57 7.08
N THR A 18 6.93 3.43 7.46
CA THR A 18 6.32 2.37 8.29
C THR A 18 7.40 1.67 9.11
N PRO A 19 7.05 0.72 9.98
CA PRO A 19 8.04 -0.13 10.60
C PRO A 19 8.62 -1.19 9.62
N TRP A 20 8.62 -0.95 8.32
CA TRP A 20 9.45 -1.62 7.33
C TRP A 20 9.95 -0.62 6.28
N ALA A 21 11.06 -0.95 5.63
CA ALA A 21 11.58 -0.23 4.47
C ALA A 21 11.27 -1.02 3.21
N THR A 22 10.74 -0.34 2.19
CA THR A 22 10.53 -0.92 0.86
C THR A 22 11.61 -0.41 -0.07
N VAL A 23 12.36 -1.32 -0.68
CA VAL A 23 13.39 -1.01 -1.67
C VAL A 23 12.93 -1.53 -3.03
N SER A 24 12.86 -0.64 -4.00
CA SER A 24 12.60 -0.97 -5.40
C SER A 24 13.73 -0.42 -6.26
N HIS A 25 14.25 -1.23 -7.18
CA HIS A 25 15.25 -0.79 -8.15
C HIS A 25 14.70 -1.01 -9.57
N PRO A 26 14.81 -0.02 -10.49
CA PRO A 26 14.32 -0.16 -11.86
C PRO A 26 15.03 -1.24 -12.69
N ASN A 27 16.21 -1.72 -12.28
CA ASN A 27 16.99 -2.72 -12.99
C ASN A 27 16.83 -4.10 -12.33
N PRO A 28 16.28 -5.12 -13.03
CA PRO A 28 16.09 -6.47 -12.51
C PRO A 28 17.37 -7.09 -11.94
N LYS A 29 18.53 -6.81 -12.55
CA LYS A 29 19.82 -7.32 -12.08
C LYS A 29 20.22 -6.74 -10.73
N HIS A 30 19.85 -5.49 -10.45
CA HIS A 30 20.12 -4.84 -9.16
C HIS A 30 19.07 -5.17 -8.10
N SER A 31 17.80 -5.42 -8.46
CA SER A 31 16.83 -5.99 -7.50
C SER A 31 17.20 -7.41 -7.07
N VAL A 32 17.74 -8.21 -8.01
CA VAL A 32 18.35 -9.51 -7.70
C VAL A 32 19.61 -9.33 -6.85
N ALA A 33 20.47 -8.35 -7.15
CA ALA A 33 21.64 -8.05 -6.32
C ALA A 33 21.26 -7.56 -4.91
N LEU A 34 20.17 -6.80 -4.73
CA LEU A 34 19.65 -6.38 -3.43
C LEU A 34 19.05 -7.55 -2.64
N LEU A 35 18.40 -8.49 -3.33
CA LEU A 35 17.95 -9.76 -2.73
C LEU A 35 19.12 -10.66 -2.37
N GLU A 36 20.13 -10.76 -3.24
CA GLU A 36 21.37 -11.50 -2.99
C GLU A 36 22.21 -10.85 -1.90
N GLU A 37 22.23 -9.53 -1.81
CA GLU A 37 22.94 -8.76 -0.79
C GLU A 37 22.19 -8.84 0.54
N SER A 38 20.86 -8.73 0.55
CA SER A 38 20.04 -9.04 1.74
C SER A 38 20.25 -10.49 2.18
N ALA A 39 20.31 -11.44 1.23
CA ALA A 39 20.62 -12.84 1.49
C ALA A 39 22.09 -13.07 1.88
N ARG A 40 23.03 -12.22 1.46
CA ARG A 40 24.45 -12.25 1.86
C ARG A 40 24.63 -11.66 3.24
N ILE A 41 23.97 -10.56 3.58
CA ILE A 41 23.93 -9.99 4.93
C ILE A 41 23.37 -11.03 5.92
N CYS A 42 22.32 -11.77 5.52
CA CYS A 42 21.82 -12.93 6.28
C CYS A 42 22.82 -14.11 6.35
N ARG A 43 23.68 -14.32 5.35
CA ARG A 43 24.72 -15.38 5.35
C ARG A 43 25.99 -14.99 6.12
N LEU A 44 26.41 -13.73 6.06
CA LEU A 44 27.59 -13.18 6.75
C LEU A 44 27.41 -13.19 8.28
N SER A 45 26.15 -13.13 8.73
CA SER A 45 25.82 -13.22 10.16
C SER A 45 25.83 -14.67 10.69
N HIS A 46 25.71 -15.71 9.86
CA HIS A 46 25.97 -17.10 10.28
C HIS A 46 26.27 -18.08 9.12
N PRO A 47 27.38 -18.85 9.18
CA PRO A 47 27.84 -19.71 8.09
C PRO A 47 27.01 -20.99 7.88
N ASN A 48 26.06 -21.31 8.77
CA ASN A 48 25.22 -22.52 8.69
C ASN A 48 23.78 -22.24 8.19
N VAL A 49 23.47 -21.02 7.75
CA VAL A 49 22.17 -20.70 7.14
C VAL A 49 22.10 -21.33 5.75
N SER A 50 21.52 -22.52 5.70
CA SER A 50 21.33 -23.33 4.51
C SER A 50 19.93 -23.06 3.93
N ARG A 51 19.88 -22.62 2.66
CA ARG A 51 18.71 -22.51 1.77
C ARG A 51 17.67 -21.42 2.11
N ILE A 52 17.58 -20.40 1.25
CA ILE A 52 16.31 -19.70 0.98
C ILE A 52 15.29 -20.78 0.57
N VAL A 53 14.13 -20.87 1.22
CA VAL A 53 13.01 -21.66 0.68
C VAL A 53 12.49 -20.87 -0.50
N ALA A 54 13.06 -21.14 -1.68
CA ALA A 54 12.46 -20.75 -2.94
C ALA A 54 11.11 -21.48 -3.01
N VAL A 55 10.02 -20.79 -2.69
CA VAL A 55 8.70 -21.31 -3.04
C VAL A 55 8.61 -21.20 -4.56
N SER A 56 8.77 -22.35 -5.19
CA SER A 56 8.70 -22.67 -6.61
C SER A 56 9.85 -22.16 -7.50
N HIS A 57 10.42 -23.11 -8.24
CA HIS A 57 11.23 -22.98 -9.45
C HIS A 57 10.52 -22.14 -10.53
N LEU A 58 10.33 -20.85 -10.30
CA LEU A 58 9.99 -19.90 -11.36
C LEU A 58 11.22 -19.06 -11.59
N SER A 59 11.81 -19.26 -12.76
CA SER A 59 12.94 -18.51 -13.29
C SER A 59 12.82 -17.02 -12.94
N PHE A 60 13.64 -16.55 -12.00
CA PHE A 60 13.86 -15.14 -11.66
C PHE A 60 14.26 -14.27 -12.87
N ALA A 61 14.46 -14.87 -14.04
CA ALA A 61 14.61 -14.20 -15.33
C ALA A 61 13.35 -13.47 -15.82
N VAL A 62 12.15 -13.78 -15.28
CA VAL A 62 10.87 -13.24 -15.80
C VAL A 62 10.20 -12.22 -14.87
N LEU A 63 10.50 -12.24 -13.55
CA LEU A 63 9.83 -11.41 -12.55
C LEU A 63 10.81 -10.43 -11.89
N ARG A 64 10.45 -9.14 -11.87
CA ARG A 64 11.13 -8.11 -11.07
C ARG A 64 10.51 -8.10 -9.68
N PRO A 65 11.27 -8.35 -8.60
CA PRO A 65 10.74 -8.26 -7.24
C PRO A 65 11.01 -6.89 -6.61
N ALA A 66 10.09 -6.42 -5.78
CA ALA A 66 10.33 -5.41 -4.76
C ALA A 66 10.50 -6.09 -3.40
N VAL A 67 11.34 -5.53 -2.53
CA VAL A 67 11.65 -6.12 -1.23
C VAL A 67 11.15 -5.21 -0.11
N ALA A 68 10.26 -5.75 0.73
CA ALA A 68 9.86 -5.14 2.00
C ALA A 68 10.66 -5.78 3.14
N VAL A 69 11.30 -4.96 3.98
CA VAL A 69 12.12 -5.43 5.11
C VAL A 69 11.62 -4.81 6.40
N SER A 70 11.28 -5.61 7.41
CA SER A 70 10.87 -5.06 8.71
C SER A 70 12.00 -4.33 9.44
N HIS A 71 11.62 -3.32 10.22
CA HIS A 71 12.47 -2.78 11.27
C HIS A 71 12.77 -3.88 12.28
N PRO A 72 13.95 -3.84 12.95
CA PRO A 72 14.38 -4.84 13.93
C PRO A 72 13.56 -4.76 15.23
N ASN A 73 12.26 -5.06 15.13
CA ASN A 73 11.31 -5.08 16.21
C ASN A 73 10.42 -6.34 16.04
N PRO A 74 10.27 -7.17 17.08
CA PRO A 74 9.46 -8.38 17.02
C PRO A 74 8.04 -8.14 16.53
N LYS A 75 7.36 -7.08 17.01
CA LYS A 75 5.96 -6.79 16.67
C LYS A 75 5.80 -6.51 15.17
N HIS A 76 6.72 -5.74 14.60
CA HIS A 76 6.68 -5.35 13.20
C HIS A 76 7.09 -6.49 12.27
N SER A 77 8.01 -7.34 12.73
CA SER A 77 8.40 -8.55 12.03
C SER A 77 7.27 -9.57 11.97
N VAL A 78 6.56 -9.77 13.08
CA VAL A 78 5.36 -10.63 13.12
C VAL A 78 4.27 -10.08 12.21
N ALA A 79 3.97 -8.79 12.29
CA ALA A 79 2.95 -8.16 11.43
C ALA A 79 3.24 -8.33 9.93
N LEU A 80 4.50 -8.13 9.50
CA LEU A 80 4.91 -8.33 8.10
C LEU A 80 4.75 -9.79 7.66
N LEU A 81 5.12 -10.74 8.51
CA LEU A 81 4.99 -12.17 8.22
C LEU A 81 3.54 -12.65 8.20
N GLU A 82 2.72 -12.18 9.12
CA GLU A 82 1.29 -12.47 9.15
C GLU A 82 0.59 -11.94 7.89
N GLU A 83 0.90 -10.70 7.47
CA GLU A 83 0.41 -10.13 6.21
C GLU A 83 0.86 -10.98 5.01
N SER A 84 2.14 -11.32 4.95
CA SER A 84 2.69 -12.15 3.87
C SER A 84 2.02 -13.52 3.80
N ALA A 85 1.77 -14.14 4.95
CA ALA A 85 1.09 -15.43 5.04
C ALA A 85 -0.37 -15.34 4.55
N ARG A 86 -1.07 -14.22 4.78
CA ARG A 86 -2.40 -13.97 4.22
C ARG A 86 -2.35 -13.88 2.70
N ILE A 87 -1.47 -13.06 2.16
CA ILE A 87 -1.37 -12.81 0.71
C ILE A 87 -0.92 -14.07 -0.04
N CYS A 88 -0.08 -14.92 0.56
CA CYS A 88 0.29 -16.23 0.01
C CYS A 88 -0.90 -17.16 -0.24
N ARG A 89 -2.04 -16.96 0.44
CA ARG A 89 -3.26 -17.75 0.23
C ARG A 89 -4.09 -17.26 -0.96
N LEU A 90 -3.79 -16.09 -1.49
CA LEU A 90 -4.52 -15.48 -2.60
C LEU A 90 -3.92 -15.95 -3.93
N SER A 91 -4.79 -16.27 -4.88
CA SER A 91 -4.40 -16.63 -6.23
C SER A 91 -5.31 -15.94 -7.23
N HIS A 92 -4.94 -14.71 -7.60
CA HIS A 92 -5.73 -13.88 -8.48
C HIS A 92 -4.83 -13.09 -9.44
N PRO A 93 -5.20 -12.93 -10.73
CA PRO A 93 -4.39 -12.20 -11.71
C PRO A 93 -4.12 -10.75 -11.31
N ASN A 94 -5.04 -10.12 -10.56
CA ASN A 94 -4.93 -8.74 -10.10
C ASN A 94 -4.46 -8.57 -8.65
N VAL A 95 -3.91 -9.61 -8.01
CA VAL A 95 -3.24 -9.52 -6.70
C VAL A 95 -1.75 -9.77 -6.89
N SER A 96 -0.92 -8.97 -6.23
CA SER A 96 0.54 -9.10 -6.28
C SER A 96 0.98 -10.33 -5.52
N ARG A 97 1.77 -11.19 -6.17
CA ARG A 97 2.21 -12.44 -5.53
C ARG A 97 3.39 -12.20 -4.60
N ILE A 98 3.38 -12.88 -3.45
CA ILE A 98 4.60 -13.08 -2.67
C ILE A 98 5.49 -14.06 -3.43
N VAL A 99 6.71 -13.62 -3.76
CA VAL A 99 7.72 -14.39 -4.49
C VAL A 99 8.58 -15.19 -3.52
N ALA A 100 8.99 -14.57 -2.42
CA ALA A 100 9.82 -15.20 -1.39
C ALA A 100 9.68 -14.51 -0.03
N VAL A 101 9.99 -15.24 1.03
CA VAL A 101 10.12 -14.72 2.39
C VAL A 101 11.47 -15.20 2.95
N SER A 102 12.24 -14.31 3.57
CA SER A 102 13.52 -14.67 4.18
C SER A 102 13.30 -15.51 5.43
N HIS A 103 14.25 -16.39 5.74
CA HIS A 103 14.25 -17.11 7.02
C HIS A 103 14.37 -16.16 8.21
N LEU A 104 13.54 -16.40 9.22
CA LEU A 104 13.65 -15.74 10.52
C LEU A 104 14.98 -16.12 11.17
N SER A 105 15.87 -15.14 11.37
CA SER A 105 17.04 -15.30 12.23
C SER A 105 16.72 -14.76 13.61
N PHE A 106 16.93 -15.57 14.65
CA PHE A 106 16.80 -15.12 16.04
C PHE A 106 17.84 -14.04 16.40
N ALA A 107 18.91 -13.90 15.63
CA ALA A 107 19.93 -12.88 15.82
C ALA A 107 19.60 -11.54 15.15
N VAL A 108 18.82 -11.58 14.05
CA VAL A 108 18.40 -10.39 13.29
C VAL A 108 16.92 -10.57 12.97
N LEU A 109 16.05 -10.14 13.88
CA LEU A 109 14.59 -10.10 13.71
C LEU A 109 14.19 -9.09 12.63
N ARG A 110 14.58 -9.34 11.38
CA ARG A 110 14.26 -8.53 10.20
C ARG A 110 13.90 -9.45 9.03
N PRO A 111 12.69 -10.06 9.03
CA PRO A 111 12.17 -10.69 7.84
C PRO A 111 12.15 -9.71 6.66
N ALA A 112 12.58 -10.21 5.51
CA ALA A 112 12.44 -9.61 4.20
C ALA A 112 11.43 -10.41 3.39
N VAL A 113 10.56 -9.73 2.67
CA VAL A 113 9.51 -10.29 1.83
C VAL A 113 9.68 -9.73 0.43
N ALA A 114 9.86 -10.62 -0.54
CA ALA A 114 9.92 -10.29 -1.95
C ALA A 114 8.52 -10.38 -2.54
N VAL A 115 8.03 -9.30 -3.13
CA VAL A 115 6.72 -9.19 -3.78
C VAL A 115 6.92 -8.93 -5.27
N GLU A 116 6.02 -9.45 -6.10
CA GLU A 116 5.94 -9.12 -7.52
C GLU A 116 5.95 -7.59 -7.72
N TRP A 117 6.81 -7.10 -8.62
CA TRP A 117 6.91 -5.68 -8.96
C TRP A 117 6.84 -5.49 -10.48
N PRO A 118 5.65 -5.19 -11.01
CA PRO A 118 5.46 -4.94 -12.43
C PRO A 118 6.23 -3.71 -12.94
N ALA A 119 6.60 -3.71 -14.22
CA ALA A 119 7.53 -2.72 -14.78
C ALA A 119 6.94 -1.31 -14.99
N GLY A 120 5.61 -1.17 -14.96
CA GLY A 120 4.93 0.12 -15.09
C GLY A 120 4.95 0.97 -13.83
N GLY A 121 5.45 0.44 -12.71
CA GLY A 121 5.47 1.13 -11.41
C GLY A 121 4.08 1.16 -10.76
N THR A 122 3.85 2.16 -9.92
CA THR A 122 2.55 2.36 -9.24
C THR A 122 1.67 3.36 -10.00
N LEU A 123 0.36 3.31 -9.75
CA LEU A 123 -0.57 4.29 -10.31
C LEU A 123 -0.29 5.70 -9.77
N ALA A 124 0.17 5.82 -8.52
CA ALA A 124 0.63 7.09 -7.94
C ALA A 124 1.82 7.67 -8.73
N GLU A 125 2.84 6.87 -9.01
CA GLU A 125 4.00 7.28 -9.83
C GLU A 125 3.57 7.65 -11.26
N TYR A 126 2.60 6.92 -11.83
CA TYR A 126 2.06 7.26 -13.15
C TYR A 126 1.39 8.65 -13.13
N PHE A 127 0.51 8.93 -12.17
CA PHE A 127 -0.12 10.24 -12.06
C PHE A 127 0.90 11.35 -11.84
N GLN A 128 1.86 11.14 -10.94
CA GLN A 128 2.91 12.13 -10.69
C GLN A 128 3.72 12.41 -11.96
N HIS A 129 4.36 11.38 -12.51
CA HIS A 129 5.39 11.57 -13.52
C HIS A 129 4.88 11.65 -14.96
N GLN A 130 3.69 11.13 -15.27
CA GLN A 130 3.12 11.19 -16.62
C GLN A 130 2.07 12.30 -16.77
N ILE A 131 1.52 12.81 -15.66
CA ILE A 131 0.45 13.81 -15.70
C ILE A 131 0.85 15.10 -14.98
N ARG A 132 1.21 15.04 -13.71
CA ARG A 132 1.41 16.24 -12.88
C ARG A 132 2.72 16.97 -13.19
N ASP A 133 3.80 16.23 -13.35
CA ASP A 133 5.14 16.76 -13.65
C ASP A 133 5.31 17.17 -15.13
N GLN A 134 4.45 16.65 -16.02
CA GLN A 134 4.54 16.91 -17.45
C GLN A 134 3.83 18.21 -17.83
N GLU A 135 4.40 18.90 -18.83
CA GLU A 135 3.74 20.02 -19.48
C GLU A 135 2.45 19.56 -20.17
N GLU A 136 1.45 20.44 -20.25
CA GLU A 136 0.12 20.10 -20.77
C GLU A 136 0.15 19.47 -22.18
N ARG A 137 1.09 19.88 -23.03
CA ARG A 137 1.26 19.37 -24.40
C ARG A 137 1.87 17.97 -24.45
N GLU A 138 2.59 17.57 -23.41
CA GLU A 138 3.30 16.28 -23.32
C GLU A 138 2.46 15.24 -22.57
N ARG A 139 1.39 15.67 -21.89
CA ARG A 139 0.49 14.77 -21.15
C ARG A 139 -0.18 13.78 -22.11
N PRO A 140 -0.16 12.47 -21.80
CA PRO A 140 -0.90 11.49 -22.58
C PRO A 140 -2.40 11.74 -22.44
N THR A 141 -3.14 11.52 -23.52
CA THR A 141 -4.60 11.51 -23.46
C THR A 141 -5.08 10.27 -22.72
N ILE A 142 -5.71 10.48 -21.57
CA ILE A 142 -6.34 9.42 -20.77
C ILE A 142 -7.83 9.43 -21.04
N LEU A 143 -8.38 8.29 -21.44
CA LEU A 143 -9.81 8.13 -21.58
C LEU A 143 -10.42 7.71 -20.25
N LEU A 144 -11.66 8.12 -20.00
CA LEU A 144 -12.44 7.65 -18.85
C LEU A 144 -12.48 6.11 -18.80
N LYS A 145 -12.58 5.47 -19.97
CA LYS A 145 -12.54 4.01 -20.12
C LYS A 145 -11.26 3.41 -19.54
N ASP A 146 -10.10 4.02 -19.78
CA ASP A 146 -8.81 3.51 -19.30
C ASP A 146 -8.78 3.47 -17.76
N MET A 147 -9.31 4.52 -17.11
CA MET A 147 -9.42 4.58 -15.64
C MET A 147 -10.44 3.58 -15.11
N LEU A 148 -11.60 3.44 -15.75
CA LEU A 148 -12.61 2.47 -15.33
C LEU A 148 -12.12 1.02 -15.45
N GLU A 149 -11.32 0.69 -16.46
CA GLU A 149 -10.71 -0.64 -16.61
C GLU A 149 -9.69 -0.94 -15.51
N ILE A 150 -8.91 0.06 -15.09
CA ILE A 150 -8.01 -0.06 -13.93
C ILE A 150 -8.81 -0.33 -12.65
N LEU A 151 -9.83 0.48 -12.38
CA LEU A 151 -10.66 0.36 -11.17
C LEU A 151 -11.44 -0.97 -11.14
N LEU A 152 -11.88 -1.47 -12.30
CA LEU A 152 -12.53 -2.78 -12.41
C LEU A 152 -11.58 -3.93 -12.03
N GLN A 153 -10.31 -3.85 -12.44
CA GLN A 153 -9.31 -4.85 -12.06
C GLN A 153 -9.00 -4.82 -10.56
N VAL A 154 -8.93 -3.62 -9.96
CA VAL A 154 -8.75 -3.47 -8.51
C VAL A 154 -9.95 -4.02 -7.74
N SER A 155 -11.18 -3.72 -8.18
CA SER A 155 -12.39 -4.23 -7.50
C SER A 155 -12.51 -5.75 -7.60
N ALA A 156 -12.11 -6.35 -8.72
CA ALA A 156 -12.02 -7.80 -8.86
C ALA A 156 -11.01 -8.42 -7.87
N ALA A 157 -9.84 -7.80 -7.73
CA ALA A 157 -8.83 -8.21 -6.73
C ALA A 157 -9.37 -8.13 -5.31
N LEU A 158 -10.02 -7.01 -4.97
CA LEU A 158 -10.54 -6.76 -3.62
C LEU A 158 -11.71 -7.70 -3.28
N LYS A 159 -12.61 -7.94 -4.23
CA LYS A 159 -13.68 -8.93 -4.10
C LYS A 159 -13.09 -10.31 -3.79
N HIS A 160 -12.11 -10.76 -4.58
CA HIS A 160 -11.46 -12.05 -4.34
C HIS A 160 -10.76 -12.11 -2.97
N PHE A 161 -10.13 -11.01 -2.56
CA PHE A 161 -9.50 -10.90 -1.24
C PHE A 161 -10.52 -11.15 -0.11
N HIS A 162 -11.66 -10.46 -0.16
CA HIS A 162 -12.75 -10.58 0.82
C HIS A 162 -13.41 -11.96 0.80
N GLU A 163 -13.58 -12.58 -0.37
CA GLU A 163 -14.14 -13.93 -0.50
C GLU A 163 -13.23 -15.01 0.10
N VAL A 164 -11.90 -14.90 -0.07
CA VAL A 164 -10.95 -15.93 0.38
C VAL A 164 -10.53 -15.76 1.84
N LEU A 165 -10.39 -14.51 2.30
CA LEU A 165 -9.88 -14.20 3.64
C LEU A 165 -10.97 -13.86 4.66
N GLY A 166 -12.24 -13.77 4.23
CA GLY A 166 -13.37 -13.47 5.12
C GLY A 166 -13.22 -12.08 5.73
N ASP A 167 -13.47 -11.93 7.03
CA ASP A 167 -13.50 -10.65 7.77
C ASP A 167 -12.18 -9.86 7.82
N VAL A 168 -11.18 -10.25 7.06
CA VAL A 168 -9.90 -9.56 6.95
C VAL A 168 -9.98 -8.50 5.87
N ALA A 169 -9.65 -7.27 6.25
CA ALA A 169 -9.46 -6.17 5.31
C ALA A 169 -8.08 -6.21 4.66
N HIS A 170 -7.98 -5.66 3.45
CA HIS A 170 -6.71 -5.34 2.82
C HIS A 170 -6.02 -4.18 3.55
N GLY A 171 -6.76 -3.17 4.03
CA GLY A 171 -6.22 -2.12 4.89
C GLY A 171 -5.35 -1.06 4.19
N ALA A 172 -5.20 -1.12 2.87
CA ALA A 172 -4.26 -0.26 2.14
C ALA A 172 -4.61 -0.11 0.64
N VAL A 173 -5.89 0.04 0.32
CA VAL A 173 -6.37 0.19 -1.07
C VAL A 173 -6.09 1.62 -1.55
N THR A 174 -4.89 1.88 -2.06
CA THR A 174 -4.41 3.22 -2.44
C THR A 174 -3.70 3.22 -3.80
N THR A 175 -3.56 4.39 -4.43
CA THR A 175 -2.84 4.55 -5.71
C THR A 175 -1.38 4.09 -5.66
N GLN A 176 -0.72 4.15 -4.49
CA GLN A 176 0.64 3.65 -4.27
C GLN A 176 0.72 2.12 -4.28
N ASN A 177 -0.38 1.46 -3.94
CA ASN A 177 -0.46 0.01 -3.87
C ASN A 177 -1.08 -0.64 -5.12
N VAL A 178 -1.58 0.18 -6.04
CA VAL A 178 -2.03 -0.24 -7.37
C VAL A 178 -0.82 -0.23 -8.32
N GLN A 179 -0.32 -1.41 -8.67
CA GLN A 179 0.83 -1.57 -9.56
C GLN A 179 0.39 -1.81 -11.00
N LEU A 180 1.15 -1.28 -11.96
CA LEU A 180 0.87 -1.31 -13.38
C LEU A 180 1.89 -2.20 -14.11
N THR A 181 1.43 -3.15 -14.91
CA THR A 181 2.34 -3.96 -15.75
C THR A 181 3.03 -3.16 -16.85
N THR A 182 2.39 -2.10 -17.34
CA THR A 182 2.92 -1.17 -18.33
C THR A 182 2.35 0.23 -18.09
N LYS A 183 3.03 1.26 -18.59
CA LYS A 183 2.52 2.63 -18.60
C LYS A 183 1.47 2.86 -19.70
N ASP A 184 1.35 1.96 -20.68
CA ASP A 184 0.26 1.98 -21.65
C ASP A 184 -1.02 1.43 -21.00
N LEU A 185 -1.85 2.36 -20.50
CA LEU A 185 -3.04 2.02 -19.71
C LEU A 185 -4.03 1.13 -20.46
N ARG A 186 -4.11 1.22 -21.79
CA ARG A 186 -5.03 0.42 -22.64
C ARG A 186 -4.69 -1.06 -22.68
N ARG A 187 -3.47 -1.41 -22.28
CA ARG A 187 -2.94 -2.78 -22.26
C ARG A 187 -2.49 -3.19 -20.87
N CYS A 188 -2.77 -2.35 -19.86
CA CYS A 188 -2.27 -2.54 -18.52
C CYS A 188 -3.12 -3.58 -17.77
N VAL A 189 -2.45 -4.63 -17.32
CA VAL A 189 -2.93 -5.47 -16.22
C VAL A 189 -2.48 -4.84 -14.90
N VAL A 190 -3.40 -4.72 -13.97
CA VAL A 190 -3.20 -4.11 -12.64
C VAL A 190 -2.96 -5.19 -11.60
N LYS A 191 -2.08 -4.90 -10.63
CA LYS A 191 -1.79 -5.75 -9.47
C LYS A 191 -1.98 -4.95 -8.19
N LEU A 192 -2.91 -5.37 -7.32
CA LEU A 192 -3.10 -4.80 -5.99
C LEU A 192 -2.06 -5.40 -5.04
N SER A 193 -1.35 -4.54 -4.31
CA SER A 193 -0.31 -4.89 -3.33
C SER A 193 -0.61 -4.23 -1.98
N CYS A 194 0.16 -4.54 -0.94
CA CYS A 194 0.04 -3.91 0.38
C CYS A 194 1.38 -3.34 0.88
N LEU A 195 2.27 -2.98 -0.04
CA LEU A 195 3.66 -2.61 0.28
C LEU A 195 3.75 -1.29 1.05
N TYR A 196 2.85 -0.36 0.76
CA TYR A 196 2.84 0.97 1.35
C TYR A 196 1.67 1.12 2.32
N PRO A 197 1.89 1.66 3.52
CA PRO A 197 0.80 2.03 4.41
C PRO A 197 -0.08 3.12 3.78
N PRO A 198 -1.39 3.14 4.06
CA PRO A 198 -2.20 4.30 3.73
C PRO A 198 -1.83 5.51 4.61
N THR A 199 -1.98 6.71 4.06
CA THR A 199 -1.95 7.96 4.82
C THR A 199 -3.31 8.23 5.46
N THR A 200 -3.35 9.08 6.49
CA THR A 200 -4.61 9.47 7.18
C THR A 200 -5.68 9.98 6.23
N SER A 201 -5.31 10.70 5.17
CA SER A 201 -6.23 11.22 4.16
C SER A 201 -6.98 10.15 3.35
N ARG A 202 -6.54 8.89 3.41
CA ARG A 202 -7.14 7.76 2.71
C ARG A 202 -7.84 6.78 3.65
N LEU A 203 -7.60 6.90 4.96
CA LEU A 203 -8.17 6.03 5.98
C LEU A 203 -9.64 6.35 6.25
N PRO A 204 -10.46 5.34 6.61
CA PRO A 204 -11.86 5.56 6.92
C PRO A 204 -12.05 6.20 8.31
N PRO A 205 -13.18 6.90 8.55
CA PRO A 205 -13.43 7.65 9.78
C PRO A 205 -13.24 6.83 11.06
N GLU A 206 -13.68 5.58 11.08
CA GLU A 206 -13.58 4.70 12.25
C GLU A 206 -12.13 4.36 12.62
N ILE A 207 -11.20 4.40 11.67
CA ILE A 207 -9.77 4.22 11.94
C ILE A 207 -9.15 5.55 12.38
N VAL A 208 -9.46 6.64 11.69
CA VAL A 208 -8.90 7.98 11.96
C VAL A 208 -9.35 8.54 13.31
N CYS A 209 -10.61 8.32 13.66
CA CYS A 209 -11.22 8.80 14.91
C CYS A 209 -11.13 7.77 16.04
N SER A 210 -10.48 6.62 15.83
CA SER A 210 -10.36 5.58 16.85
C SER A 210 -9.58 6.05 18.06
N THR A 211 -10.11 5.77 19.26
CA THR A 211 -9.38 5.86 20.52
C THR A 211 -8.64 4.57 20.88
N GLU A 212 -8.94 3.46 20.18
CA GLU A 212 -8.23 2.21 20.33
C GLU A 212 -6.80 2.33 19.78
N ARG A 213 -5.84 1.76 20.51
CA ARG A 213 -4.43 1.79 20.11
C ARG A 213 -4.15 1.08 18.77
N ASN A 214 -4.91 0.03 18.46
CA ASN A 214 -4.79 -0.78 17.26
C ASN A 214 -6.20 -1.05 16.70
N PRO A 215 -6.84 -0.06 16.05
CA PRO A 215 -8.18 -0.24 15.54
C PRO A 215 -8.22 -1.37 14.52
N LYS A 216 -9.25 -2.21 14.61
CA LYS A 216 -9.44 -3.33 13.70
C LYS A 216 -9.94 -2.84 12.35
N TYR A 217 -9.16 -3.07 11.29
CA TYR A 217 -9.60 -2.86 9.92
C TYR A 217 -10.68 -3.88 9.53
N ARG A 218 -11.66 -3.43 8.75
CA ARG A 218 -12.78 -4.24 8.24
C ARG A 218 -12.96 -4.03 6.74
N GLN A 219 -13.71 -4.93 6.10
CA GLN A 219 -13.97 -4.86 4.67
C GLN A 219 -14.64 -3.55 4.26
N GLU A 220 -15.50 -2.98 5.11
CA GLU A 220 -16.15 -1.69 4.87
C GLU A 220 -15.13 -0.55 4.79
N GLY A 221 -14.03 -0.65 5.55
CA GLY A 221 -12.91 0.28 5.44
C GLY A 221 -12.21 0.19 4.09
N ASP A 222 -12.12 -1.01 3.49
CA ASP A 222 -11.60 -1.16 2.12
C ASP A 222 -12.55 -0.55 1.08
N ILE A 223 -13.86 -0.62 1.30
CA ILE A 223 -14.85 0.02 0.43
C ILE A 223 -14.69 1.55 0.47
N TRP A 224 -14.46 2.12 1.65
CA TRP A 224 -14.14 3.54 1.79
C TRP A 224 -12.85 3.90 1.03
N MET A 225 -11.76 3.16 1.27
CA MET A 225 -10.48 3.37 0.59
C MET A 225 -10.61 3.23 -0.93
N PHE A 226 -11.41 2.27 -1.41
CA PHE A 226 -11.72 2.13 -2.82
C PHE A 226 -12.47 3.35 -3.39
N GLY A 227 -13.37 3.96 -2.61
CA GLY A 227 -14.03 5.22 -2.95
C GLY A 227 -13.03 6.38 -3.13
N ILE A 228 -12.06 6.50 -2.21
CA ILE A 228 -10.97 7.47 -2.33
C ILE A 228 -10.10 7.17 -3.56
N LEU A 229 -9.76 5.91 -3.80
CA LEU A 229 -9.00 5.48 -5.00
C LEU A 229 -9.74 5.84 -6.30
N CYS A 230 -11.07 5.65 -6.37
CA CYS A 230 -11.88 6.09 -7.50
C CYS A 230 -11.76 7.60 -7.71
N TRP A 231 -11.87 8.39 -6.64
CA TRP A 231 -11.73 9.85 -6.71
C TRP A 231 -10.33 10.28 -7.15
N GLU A 232 -9.27 9.72 -6.57
CA GLU A 232 -7.88 9.97 -6.97
C GLU A 232 -7.68 9.62 -8.45
N SER A 233 -8.28 8.53 -8.92
CA SER A 233 -8.17 8.10 -10.32
C SER A 233 -8.88 9.04 -11.28
N MET A 234 -10.09 9.48 -10.96
CA MET A 234 -10.84 10.43 -11.81
C MET A 234 -10.23 11.83 -11.82
N THR A 235 -9.54 12.21 -10.75
CA THR A 235 -8.82 13.48 -10.66
C THR A 235 -7.38 13.37 -11.15
N LEU A 236 -6.95 12.21 -11.65
CA LEU A 236 -5.59 11.96 -12.13
C LEU A 236 -4.52 12.31 -11.07
N GLY A 237 -4.71 11.77 -9.86
CA GLY A 237 -3.78 11.88 -8.74
C GLY A 237 -3.83 13.22 -8.00
N ALA A 238 -5.01 13.83 -7.86
CA ALA A 238 -5.13 14.93 -6.90
C ALA A 238 -5.01 14.37 -5.47
N GLU A 239 -4.45 15.16 -4.55
CA GLU A 239 -4.35 14.75 -3.15
C GLU A 239 -5.73 14.83 -2.47
N PRO A 240 -6.24 13.73 -1.86
CA PRO A 240 -7.46 13.76 -1.07
C PRO A 240 -7.36 14.75 0.09
N HIS A 241 -8.43 15.50 0.36
CA HIS A 241 -8.46 16.53 1.40
C HIS A 241 -7.33 17.57 1.25
N TYR A 242 -7.09 18.02 0.00
CA TYR A 242 -6.04 18.98 -0.32
C TYR A 242 -5.94 20.14 0.69
N GLN A 243 -4.72 20.41 1.13
CA GLN A 243 -4.36 21.43 2.14
C GLN A 243 -4.96 21.23 3.54
N ARG A 244 -5.51 20.05 3.86
CA ARG A 244 -5.98 19.75 5.21
C ARG A 244 -4.94 19.00 6.03
N THR A 245 -4.81 19.36 7.29
CA THR A 245 -3.99 18.59 8.24
C THR A 245 -4.74 17.34 8.72
N THR A 246 -4.00 16.41 9.32
CA THR A 246 -4.58 15.20 9.94
C THR A 246 -5.65 15.56 10.98
N GLU A 247 -5.39 16.59 11.79
CA GLU A 247 -6.31 17.07 12.84
C GLU A 247 -7.59 17.67 12.24
N GLU A 248 -7.48 18.37 11.11
CA GLU A 248 -8.63 18.93 10.41
C GLU A 248 -9.50 17.83 9.80
N ILE A 249 -8.88 16.83 9.18
CA ILE A 249 -9.58 15.65 8.62
C ILE A 249 -10.29 14.90 9.76
N GLN A 250 -9.59 14.65 10.88
CA GLN A 250 -10.17 13.99 12.05
C GLN A 250 -11.34 14.79 12.63
N ARG A 251 -11.25 16.13 12.70
CA ARG A 251 -12.35 16.97 13.16
C ARG A 251 -13.57 16.88 12.24
N MET A 252 -13.36 16.88 10.92
CA MET A 252 -14.45 16.71 9.94
C MET A 252 -15.16 15.38 10.10
N PHE A 253 -14.40 14.29 10.24
CA PHE A 253 -14.95 12.96 10.49
C PHE A 253 -15.64 12.86 11.84
N GLY A 254 -15.09 13.47 12.90
CA GLY A 254 -15.71 13.53 14.21
C GLY A 254 -17.09 14.19 14.20
N ILE A 255 -17.26 15.29 13.44
CA ILE A 255 -18.56 15.95 13.27
C ILE A 255 -19.55 15.02 12.56
N LEU A 256 -19.15 14.37 11.45
CA LEU A 256 -20.01 13.45 10.71
C LEU A 256 -20.44 12.23 11.54
N CYS A 257 -19.51 11.67 12.33
CA CYS A 257 -19.81 10.58 13.26
C CYS A 257 -20.77 11.02 14.36
N TRP A 258 -20.58 12.21 14.92
CA TRP A 258 -21.49 12.79 15.92
C TRP A 258 -22.88 13.02 15.35
N GLU A 259 -22.99 13.67 14.18
CA GLU A 259 -24.26 13.94 13.53
C GLU A 259 -25.02 12.63 13.21
N SER A 260 -24.32 11.62 12.71
CA SER A 260 -24.90 10.29 12.44
C SER A 260 -25.42 9.60 13.72
N MET A 261 -24.72 9.75 14.85
CA MET A 261 -25.17 9.24 16.15
C MET A 261 -26.37 10.03 16.71
N THR A 262 -26.42 11.34 16.49
CA THR A 262 -27.54 12.19 16.94
C THR A 262 -28.80 12.07 16.06
N LEU A 263 -28.64 11.79 14.76
CA LEU A 263 -29.76 11.60 13.83
C LEU A 263 -30.31 10.16 13.85
N GLY A 264 -29.51 9.19 14.29
CA GLY A 264 -29.94 7.80 14.52
C GLY A 264 -30.53 7.54 15.90
N ALA A 265 -30.46 8.50 16.82
CA ALA A 265 -31.11 8.43 18.13
C ALA A 265 -32.52 9.02 18.01
N GLU A 266 -33.52 8.14 17.91
CA GLU A 266 -34.91 8.49 18.30
C GLU A 266 -34.87 9.20 19.66
N PRO A 267 -35.38 10.43 19.79
CA PRO A 267 -35.23 11.20 21.00
C PRO A 267 -36.27 10.74 22.03
N HIS A 268 -35.95 9.68 22.79
CA HIS A 268 -36.50 9.52 24.14
C HIS A 268 -35.79 10.47 25.10
N TYR A 269 -35.92 11.77 24.84
CA TYR A 269 -35.72 12.79 25.85
C TYR A 269 -36.89 13.76 25.76
N GLN A 270 -37.96 13.43 26.49
CA GLN A 270 -39.03 14.37 26.78
C GLN A 270 -38.40 15.56 27.51
N ARG A 271 -38.17 16.66 26.79
CA ARG A 271 -38.10 17.98 27.42
C ARG A 271 -39.48 18.22 28.03
N THR A 272 -39.59 18.14 29.35
CA THR A 272 -40.73 18.71 30.06
C THR A 272 -40.77 20.21 29.79
N THR A 273 -41.95 20.71 29.48
CA THR A 273 -42.28 22.09 29.06
C THR A 273 -41.99 23.17 30.10
N GLU A 274 -41.22 22.89 31.16
CA GLU A 274 -41.01 23.81 32.28
C GLU A 274 -39.68 24.59 32.24
N GLU A 275 -38.74 24.26 31.35
CA GLU A 275 -37.44 24.96 31.27
C GLU A 275 -37.39 26.11 30.23
N ILE A 276 -38.51 26.48 29.60
CA ILE A 276 -38.57 27.58 28.62
C ILE A 276 -39.07 28.91 29.23
N GLN A 277 -39.30 28.99 30.55
CA GLN A 277 -39.78 30.24 31.20
C GLN A 277 -39.01 30.71 32.44
N ARG A 278 -37.66 30.66 32.44
CA ARG A 278 -36.85 31.52 33.32
C ARG A 278 -35.64 32.09 32.61
#